data_AF-A0A6G0VHU6-F1
#
_entry.id   AF-A0A6G0VHU6-F1
#
_cell.length_a   1.000
_cell.length_b   1.000
_cell.length_c   1.000
_cell.angle_alpha   90.00
_cell.angle_beta   90.00
_cell.angle_gamma   90.00
#
_symmetry.space_group_name_H-M   'P 1'
#
loop_
_entity.id
_entity.type
_entity.pdbx_description
1 polymer ?
#
loop_
_entity_poly.entity_id
_entity_poly.type
_entity_poly.pdbx_seq_one_letter_code
_entity_poly.pdbx_strand_id
1 'polypeptide(L)' 'MGFASRYKNDADFSIFIEMVVALSFVPIENLDAAIKQLGDDLPEYLQPSLDWFEDNYVGRVNRNGR' A
#
# COMPACT_ATOMS: atom_id res chain seq x y z
N MET A 1 8.68 5.27 -18.32
CA MET A 1 7.44 4.49 -18.59
C MET A 1 7.62 3.03 -18.12
N GLY A 2 7.72 2.78 -16.81
CA GLY A 2 8.11 1.46 -16.29
C GLY A 2 6.96 0.65 -15.67
N PHE A 3 6.22 1.25 -14.73
CA PHE A 3 5.21 0.53 -13.96
C PHE A 3 3.95 0.16 -14.76
N ALA A 4 3.50 1.01 -15.69
CA ALA A 4 2.34 0.69 -16.52
C ALA A 4 2.56 -0.49 -17.47
N SER A 5 3.81 -0.70 -17.94
CA SER A 5 4.15 -1.87 -18.74
C SER A 5 4.25 -3.12 -17.85
N ARG A 6 4.89 -2.99 -16.68
CA ARG A 6 5.03 -4.10 -15.73
C ARG A 6 3.67 -4.57 -15.21
N TYR A 7 2.78 -3.65 -14.82
CA TYR A 7 1.41 -3.95 -14.41
C TYR A 7 0.65 -4.82 -15.41
N LYS A 8 0.84 -4.61 -16.72
CA LYS A 8 0.17 -5.40 -17.75
C LYS A 8 0.79 -6.78 -17.99
N ASN A 9 2.07 -6.95 -17.69
CA ASN A 9 2.86 -8.12 -18.12
C ASN A 9 3.33 -8.99 -16.94
N ASP A 10 3.18 -8.52 -15.71
CA ASP A 10 3.61 -9.18 -14.47
C ASP A 10 2.39 -9.25 -13.54
N ALA A 11 1.79 -10.44 -13.48
CA ALA A 11 0.54 -10.66 -12.73
C ALA A 11 0.74 -10.47 -11.22
N ASP A 12 1.87 -10.92 -10.67
CA ASP A 12 2.19 -10.75 -9.25
C ASP A 12 2.35 -9.27 -8.92
N PHE A 13 3.04 -8.51 -9.77
CA PHE A 13 3.11 -7.06 -9.64
C PHE A 13 1.73 -6.39 -9.67
N SER A 14 0.85 -6.82 -10.60
CA SER A 14 -0.52 -6.30 -10.70
C SER A 14 -1.30 -6.53 -9.40
N ILE A 15 -1.25 -7.75 -8.87
CA ILE A 15 -1.94 -8.13 -7.63
C ILE A 15 -1.47 -7.27 -6.47
N PHE A 16 -0.16 -7.10 -6.28
CA PHE A 16 0.35 -6.28 -5.18
C PHE A 16 -0.10 -4.81 -5.28
N ILE A 17 -0.12 -4.23 -6.48
CA ILE A 17 -0.62 -2.87 -6.67
C ILE A 17 -2.13 -2.79 -6.37
N GLU A 18 -2.91 -3.78 -6.80
CA GLU A 18 -4.34 -3.84 -6.51
C GLU A 18 -4.61 -3.99 -5.01
N MET A 19 -3.79 -4.74 -4.27
CA MET A 19 -3.87 -4.85 -2.81
C MET A 19 -3.62 -3.50 -2.12
N VAL A 20 -2.66 -2.70 -2.61
CA VAL A 20 -2.45 -1.34 -2.08
C VAL A 20 -3.70 -0.47 -2.31
N VAL A 21 -4.32 -0.56 -3.49
CA VAL A 21 -5.57 0.18 -3.77
C VAL A 21 -6.73 -0.35 -2.91
N ALA A 22 -6.80 -1.65 -2.65
CA ALA A 22 -7.85 -2.28 -1.87
C ALA A 22 -7.89 -1.79 -0.41
N LEU A 23 -6.78 -1.27 0.13
CA LEU A 23 -6.75 -0.63 1.44
C LEU A 23 -7.75 0.53 1.57
N SER A 24 -8.13 1.17 0.46
CA SER A 24 -9.14 2.23 0.45
C SER A 24 -10.54 1.80 0.90
N PHE A 25 -10.80 0.49 0.89
CA PHE A 25 -12.07 -0.12 1.29
C PHE A 25 -12.01 -0.80 2.66
N VAL A 26 -10.84 -0.78 3.33
CA VAL A 26 -10.68 -1.36 4.67
C VAL A 26 -11.35 -0.43 5.71
N PRO A 27 -12.18 -0.96 6.63
CA PRO A 27 -12.72 -0.17 7.73
C PRO A 27 -11.60 0.46 8.56
N ILE A 28 -11.80 1.71 9.01
CA ILE A 28 -10.76 2.52 9.67
C ILE A 28 -10.18 1.79 10.88
N GLU A 29 -11.00 1.09 11.66
CA GLU A 29 -10.60 0.30 12.83
C GLU A 29 -9.61 -0.83 12.53
N ASN A 30 -9.54 -1.27 11.27
CA ASN A 30 -8.67 -2.35 10.81
C ASN A 30 -7.54 -1.85 9.89
N LEU A 31 -7.53 -0.57 9.54
CA LEU A 31 -6.66 -0.02 8.52
C LEU A 31 -5.17 -0.09 8.91
N ASP A 32 -4.83 0.25 10.15
CA ASP A 32 -3.45 0.13 10.66
C ASP A 32 -2.92 -1.31 10.59
N ALA A 33 -3.76 -2.28 10.97
CA ALA A 33 -3.41 -3.68 10.93
C ALA A 33 -3.22 -4.18 9.48
N ALA A 34 -4.11 -3.76 8.58
CA ALA A 34 -4.04 -4.10 7.15
C ALA A 34 -2.81 -3.49 6.47
N ILE A 35 -2.46 -2.24 6.76
CA ILE A 35 -1.25 -1.58 6.25
C ILE A 35 -0.01 -2.32 6.73
N LYS A 36 0.06 -2.64 8.03
CA LYS A 36 1.20 -3.37 8.58
C LYS A 36 1.36 -4.74 7.93
N GLN A 37 0.28 -5.51 7.85
CA GLN A 37 0.31 -6.84 7.25
C GLN A 37 0.73 -6.77 5.77
N LEU A 38 0.13 -5.86 5.00
CA LEU A 38 0.47 -5.70 3.60
C LEU A 38 1.91 -5.21 3.41
N GLY A 39 2.42 -4.36 4.31
CA GLY A 39 3.81 -3.92 4.32
C GLY A 39 4.81 -5.05 4.56
N ASP A 40 4.47 -6.02 5.42
CA ASP A 40 5.29 -7.21 5.66
C ASP A 40 5.30 -8.16 4.43
N ASP A 41 4.19 -8.24 3.69
CA ASP A 41 4.01 -9.12 2.53
C ASP A 41 4.47 -8.48 1.19
N LEU A 42 4.55 -7.15 1.11
CA LEU A 42 4.89 -6.41 -0.10
C LEU A 42 6.38 -6.53 -0.46
N PRO A 43 6.71 -6.76 -1.73
CA PRO A 43 8.08 -6.64 -2.21
C PRO A 43 8.67 -5.24 -1.94
N GLU A 44 9.96 -5.17 -1.61
CA GLU A 44 10.65 -3.92 -1.24
C GLU A 44 10.48 -2.81 -2.28
N TYR A 45 10.42 -3.15 -3.58
CA TYR A 45 10.25 -2.17 -4.65
C TYR A 45 8.85 -1.53 -4.71
N LEU A 46 7.87 -2.05 -3.96
CA LEU A 46 6.51 -1.47 -3.82
C LEU A 46 6.28 -0.76 -2.49
N GLN A 47 7.21 -0.82 -1.55
CA GLN A 47 7.13 -0.05 -0.30
C GLN A 47 6.87 1.44 -0.54
N PRO A 48 7.51 2.11 -1.53
CA PRO A 48 7.21 3.52 -1.82
C PRO A 48 5.76 3.78 -2.24
N SER A 49 5.07 2.78 -2.79
CA SER A 49 3.65 2.90 -3.18
C SER A 49 2.74 2.80 -1.97
N LEU A 50 3.07 1.93 -1.01
CA LEU A 50 2.36 1.85 0.27
C LEU A 50 2.58 3.13 1.10
N ASP A 51 3.82 3.62 1.16
CA ASP A 51 4.15 4.88 1.85
C ASP A 51 3.36 6.05 1.27
N TRP A 52 3.30 6.16 -0.06
CA TRP A 52 2.49 7.19 -0.73
C TRP A 52 1.00 7.07 -0.38
N PHE A 53 0.47 5.86 -0.30
CA PHE A 53 -0.92 5.62 0.10
C PHE A 53 -1.19 6.07 1.54
N GLU A 54 -0.33 5.71 2.48
CA GLU A 54 -0.44 6.14 3.88
C GLU A 54 -0.38 7.68 3.99
N ASP A 55 0.50 8.32 3.23
CA ASP A 55 0.69 9.77 3.25
C ASP A 55 -0.48 10.56 2.65
N ASN A 56 -1.08 10.07 1.56
CA ASN A 56 -2.03 10.83 0.75
C ASN A 56 -3.49 10.42 0.94
N TYR A 57 -3.75 9.16 1.32
CA TYR A 57 -5.11 8.63 1.43
C TYR A 57 -5.55 8.46 2.88
N VAL A 58 -4.66 7.98 3.75
CA VAL A 58 -4.95 7.80 5.18
C VAL A 58 -4.65 9.08 5.95
N GLY A 59 -3.53 9.72 5.61
CA GLY A 59 -2.90 10.78 6.38
C GLY A 59 -2.10 10.17 7.53
N ARG A 60 -0.86 10.65 7.73
CA ARG A 60 -0.07 10.21 8.88
C ARG A 60 -0.76 10.65 10.16
N VAL A 61 -1.32 9.71 10.92
CA VAL A 61 -1.57 9.92 12.34
C VAL A 61 -0.23 10.30 12.94
N ASN A 62 -0.16 11.46 13.62
CA ASN A 62 1.02 11.85 14.39
C ASN A 62 1.32 10.74 15.40
N ARG A 63 2.21 9.79 15.04
CA ARG A 63 2.79 8.81 15.97
C ARG A 63 3.71 9.49 16.99
N ASN A 64 3.83 10.82 16.93
CA ASN A 64 4.52 11.66 17.90
C ASN A 64 3.65 12.00 19.13
N GLY A 65 2.93 11.00 19.65
CA GLY A 65 2.36 11.05 21.00
C GLY A 65 3.46 10.78 22.01
N ARG A 66 4.25 11.82 22.33
CA ARG A 66 5.03 11.90 23.57
C ARG A 66 4.39 12.95 24.47
#